data_AF-A0A7W1EZC6-F1
#
_entry.id   AF-A0A7W1EZC6-F1
#
_cell.length_a   1.000
_cell.length_b   1.000
_cell.length_c   1.000
_cell.angle_alpha   90.00
_cell.angle_beta   90.00
_cell.angle_gamma   90.00
#
_symmetry.space_group_name_H-M   'P 1'
#
loop_
_entity.id
_entity.type
_entity.pdbx_description
1 polymer ?
#
loop_
_entity_poly.entity_id
_entity_poly.type
_entity_poly.pdbx_seq_one_letter_code
_entity_poly.pdbx_strand_id
1 'polypeptide(L)'
;MQSALPIIGITLLSIASLLLIIYAIIDLIKSKPIDKITFAVVCKFIAEILFIGILPGIGIAITNDKCDVHPFESNSLPTAYTLWIIFAIAYFISRHAKKDLSPIVISIVSAVMVIGVLFALAICIHFMPMIPIAIFPGIGLLYLSPFFCFFYLFKEIIRLNKYLRAYLEKQNNTPGNIVNAFYYSIQQNHLGFVTVLTAPLLLIVQAVLFLFGQQPDSVITQFTESCGYLLSKYQDCSCGGEHYLCSIAANGNKKLVKPTRFGVRANERIIVNRQLLIANAFENWLEDHTPKLHRVIRNSYDACNIPVNEWSKHKKFANILYVLMKPMEWLFLLWLYIFDKKPEDRIAKQYYPKEELTIYLKENNYERPD
;
A
#
# COMPACT_ATOMS: atom_id res chain seq x y z
N MET A 1 35.13 19.99 2.35
CA MET A 1 34.36 19.90 3.61
C MET A 1 32.85 19.63 3.43
N GLN A 2 32.21 19.97 2.30
CA GLN A 2 30.77 19.75 2.08
C GLN A 2 30.34 18.28 1.89
N SER A 3 31.24 17.35 1.54
CA SER A 3 30.92 15.92 1.34
C SER A 3 30.99 15.07 2.62
N ALA A 4 31.61 15.56 3.70
CA ALA A 4 31.80 14.79 4.94
C ALA A 4 30.57 14.83 5.87
N LEU A 5 29.82 15.94 5.87
CA LEU A 5 28.63 16.14 6.70
C LEU A 5 27.53 15.09 6.47
N PRO A 6 27.14 14.75 5.22
CA PRO A 6 26.11 13.73 4.98
C PRO A 6 26.59 12.33 5.36
N ILE A 7 27.88 12.02 5.18
CA ILE A 7 28.46 10.72 5.54
C ILE A 7 28.44 10.54 7.06
N ILE A 8 28.84 11.56 7.83
CA ILE A 8 28.78 11.54 9.30
C ILE A 8 27.34 11.41 9.80
N GLY A 9 26.39 12.10 9.17
CA GLY A 9 24.97 11.99 9.52
C GLY A 9 24.42 10.57 9.31
N ILE A 10 24.74 9.94 8.18
CA ILE A 10 24.30 8.58 7.85
C ILE A 10 24.92 7.56 8.80
N THR A 11 26.21 7.70 9.15
CA THR A 11 26.87 6.78 10.07
C THR A 11 26.35 6.90 11.50
N LEU A 12 26.08 8.13 11.98
CA LEU A 12 25.45 8.34 13.29
C LEU A 12 24.04 7.76 13.36
N LEU A 13 23.23 7.98 12.32
CA LEU A 13 21.88 7.41 12.24
C LEU A 13 21.91 5.87 12.22
N SER A 14 22.88 5.30 11.49
CA SER A 14 23.11 3.87 11.42
C SER A 14 23.45 3.28 12.79
N ILE A 15 24.40 3.88 13.51
CA ILE A 15 24.79 3.46 14.86
C ILE A 15 23.61 3.59 15.83
N ALA A 16 22.88 4.71 15.79
CA ALA A 16 21.71 4.92 16.64
C ALA A 16 20.62 3.86 16.38
N SER A 17 20.37 3.52 15.11
CA SER A 17 19.39 2.49 14.74
C SER A 17 19.79 1.10 15.26
N LEU A 18 21.08 0.74 15.16
CA LEU A 18 21.60 -0.52 15.66
C LEU A 18 21.47 -0.62 17.19
N LEU A 19 21.87 0.44 17.90
CA LEU A 19 21.75 0.52 19.35
C LEU A 19 20.29 0.37 19.81
N LEU A 20 19.36 1.00 19.08
CA LEU A 20 17.93 0.91 19.36
C LEU A 20 17.38 -0.51 19.15
N ILE A 21 17.80 -1.19 18.08
CA ILE A 21 17.45 -2.59 17.80
C ILE A 21 17.98 -3.51 18.89
N ILE A 22 19.27 -3.39 19.26
CA ILE A 22 19.88 -4.18 20.33
C ILE A 22 19.13 -3.95 21.64
N TYR A 23 18.83 -2.69 21.95
CA TYR A 23 18.07 -2.35 23.14
C TYR A 23 16.66 -2.97 23.13
N ALA A 24 15.93 -2.88 22.01
CA ALA A 24 14.60 -3.46 21.87
C ALA A 24 14.61 -4.98 22.07
N ILE A 25 15.61 -5.68 21.51
CA ILE A 25 15.82 -7.12 21.74
C ILE A 25 16.04 -7.40 23.24
N ILE A 26 16.91 -6.64 23.89
CA ILE A 26 17.17 -6.79 25.33
C ILE A 26 15.90 -6.54 26.17
N ASP A 27 15.14 -5.49 25.87
CA ASP A 27 13.88 -5.20 26.58
C ASP A 27 12.85 -6.30 26.33
N LEU A 28 12.75 -6.85 25.12
CA LEU A 28 11.85 -7.97 24.83
C LEU A 28 12.22 -9.21 25.64
N ILE A 29 13.50 -9.55 25.75
CA ILE A 29 14.00 -10.71 26.52
C ILE A 29 13.84 -10.48 28.04
N LYS A 30 14.10 -9.27 28.55
CA LYS A 30 14.00 -8.99 29.98
C LYS A 30 12.53 -8.99 30.46
N SER A 31 12.26 -9.81 31.47
CA SER A 31 10.92 -9.98 32.05
C SER A 31 10.66 -9.11 33.28
N LYS A 32 11.70 -8.57 33.92
CA LYS A 32 11.58 -7.79 35.16
C LYS A 32 11.29 -6.31 34.89
N PRO A 33 10.36 -5.67 35.62
CA PRO A 33 10.22 -4.22 35.61
C PRO A 33 11.53 -3.59 36.12
N ILE A 34 11.93 -2.48 35.49
CA ILE A 34 13.08 -1.70 35.92
C ILE A 34 12.55 -0.67 36.91
N ASP A 35 12.79 -0.88 38.20
CA ASP A 35 12.08 -0.19 39.29
C ASP A 35 12.61 1.22 39.63
N LYS A 36 13.67 1.70 38.97
CA LYS A 36 14.22 3.05 39.14
C LYS A 36 14.17 3.81 37.81
N ILE A 37 13.89 5.13 37.87
CA ILE A 37 14.07 6.06 36.74
C ILE A 37 15.55 6.05 36.37
N THR A 38 15.88 5.15 35.46
CA THR A 38 17.21 4.91 34.94
C THR A 38 17.19 5.22 33.46
N PHE A 39 18.36 5.44 32.88
CA PHE A 39 18.54 5.57 31.43
C PHE A 39 17.79 4.47 30.66
N ALA A 40 17.75 3.24 31.19
CA ALA A 40 17.02 2.14 30.59
C ALA A 40 15.50 2.34 30.51
N VAL A 41 14.86 3.02 31.47
CA VAL A 41 13.41 3.33 31.41
C VAL A 41 13.11 4.32 30.30
N VAL A 42 13.98 5.33 30.12
CA VAL A 42 13.83 6.34 29.05
C VAL A 42 14.02 5.69 27.68
N CYS A 43 15.07 4.87 27.50
CA CYS A 43 15.28 4.13 26.25
C CYS A 43 14.10 3.22 25.91
N LYS A 44 13.47 2.59 26.91
CA LYS A 44 12.27 1.78 26.72
C LYS A 44 11.13 2.59 26.16
N PHE A 45 10.83 3.71 26.81
CA PHE A 45 9.74 4.57 26.41
C PHE A 45 9.94 5.10 24.99
N ILE A 46 11.18 5.47 24.63
CA ILE A 46 11.55 5.88 23.27
C ILE A 46 11.32 4.74 22.27
N ALA A 47 11.74 3.51 22.60
CA ALA A 47 11.54 2.35 21.73
C ALA A 47 10.04 2.04 21.54
N GLU A 48 9.24 2.08 22.61
CA GLU A 48 7.78 1.91 22.54
C GLU A 48 7.14 2.98 21.63
N ILE A 49 7.51 4.26 21.78
CA ILE A 49 7.04 5.35 20.90
C ILE A 49 7.44 5.11 19.45
N LEU A 50 8.67 4.72 19.18
CA LEU A 50 9.14 4.53 17.82
C LEU A 50 8.47 3.34 17.15
N PHE A 51 8.50 2.16 17.76
CA PHE A 51 8.03 0.92 17.12
C PHE A 51 6.51 0.76 17.09
N ILE A 52 5.79 1.36 18.05
CA ILE A 52 4.31 1.35 18.05
C ILE A 52 3.75 2.62 17.45
N GLY A 53 4.29 3.79 17.82
CA GLY A 53 3.66 5.08 17.59
C GLY A 53 4.13 5.88 16.38
N ILE A 54 5.29 5.58 15.78
CA ILE A 54 5.85 6.41 14.70
C ILE A 54 6.23 5.59 13.46
N LEU A 55 7.10 4.60 13.60
CA LEU A 55 7.69 3.87 12.48
C LEU A 55 6.66 3.15 11.59
N PRO A 56 5.61 2.49 12.11
CA PRO A 56 4.61 1.87 11.23
C PRO A 56 3.90 2.89 10.34
N GLY A 57 3.55 4.06 10.87
CA GLY A 57 2.91 5.13 10.09
C GLY A 57 3.83 5.74 9.03
N ILE A 58 5.12 5.95 9.37
CA ILE A 58 6.14 6.35 8.40
C ILE A 58 6.30 5.27 7.32
N GLY A 59 6.27 3.99 7.70
CA GLY A 59 6.37 2.85 6.79
C GLY A 59 5.27 2.88 5.74
N ILE A 60 4.02 3.01 6.18
CA ILE A 60 2.85 3.14 5.28
C ILE A 60 2.99 4.38 4.38
N ALA A 61 3.51 5.50 4.91
CA ALA A 61 3.62 6.74 4.15
C ALA A 61 4.68 6.68 3.03
N ILE A 62 5.86 6.16 3.35
CA ILE A 62 7.02 6.15 2.44
C ILE A 62 6.83 5.10 1.33
N THR A 63 6.14 4.00 1.64
CA THR A 63 5.98 2.89 0.70
C THR A 63 4.78 3.04 -0.25
N ASN A 64 4.04 4.13 -0.14
CA ASN A 64 2.90 4.42 -1.01
C ASN A 64 3.32 4.98 -2.38
N ASP A 65 3.94 4.15 -3.21
CA ASP A 65 4.06 4.46 -4.64
C ASP A 65 2.85 3.92 -5.41
N LYS A 66 2.39 4.66 -6.42
CA LYS A 66 1.24 4.27 -7.26
C LYS A 66 1.67 3.57 -8.53
N CYS A 67 2.91 3.79 -8.93
CA CYS A 67 3.43 3.33 -10.20
C CYS A 67 4.82 2.75 -9.97
N ASP A 68 4.86 1.55 -9.42
CA ASP A 68 5.99 0.60 -9.28
C ASP A 68 5.58 -0.41 -8.18
N VAL A 69 6.54 -1.17 -7.64
CA VAL A 69 6.35 -2.04 -6.47
C VAL A 69 5.81 -1.23 -5.30
N HIS A 70 4.64 -1.61 -4.78
CA HIS A 70 3.98 -0.93 -3.68
C HIS A 70 3.32 -1.95 -2.73
N PRO A 71 3.54 -1.86 -1.41
CA PRO A 71 3.05 -2.84 -0.45
C PRO A 71 1.62 -2.59 0.01
N PHE A 72 1.06 -1.41 -0.28
CA PHE A 72 -0.31 -1.07 0.10
C PHE A 72 -1.09 -0.50 -1.07
N GLU A 73 -2.31 -0.99 -1.26
CA GLU A 73 -3.24 -0.41 -2.22
C GLU A 73 -3.64 1.01 -1.79
N SER A 74 -3.57 1.96 -2.73
CA SER A 74 -3.68 3.39 -2.44
C SER A 74 -5.04 3.83 -1.89
N ASN A 75 -6.14 3.21 -2.32
CA ASN A 75 -7.48 3.58 -1.85
C ASN A 75 -7.78 3.02 -0.44
N SER A 76 -7.03 2.00 -0.03
CA SER A 76 -7.17 1.30 1.25
C SER A 76 -6.18 1.79 2.31
N LEU A 77 -5.31 2.76 1.99
CA LEU A 77 -4.42 3.40 2.98
C LEU A 77 -5.15 3.97 4.21
N PRO A 78 -6.34 4.59 4.10
CA PRO A 78 -7.08 5.04 5.27
C PRO A 78 -7.40 3.88 6.23
N THR A 79 -7.66 2.68 5.70
CA THR A 79 -7.85 1.47 6.50
C THR A 79 -6.56 1.09 7.24
N ALA A 80 -5.41 1.04 6.53
CA ALA A 80 -4.11 0.75 7.14
C ALA A 80 -3.76 1.71 8.29
N TYR A 81 -3.91 3.02 8.07
CA TYR A 81 -3.68 4.04 9.09
C TYR A 81 -4.66 3.93 10.26
N THR A 82 -5.94 3.66 9.98
CA THR A 82 -6.95 3.54 11.03
C THR A 82 -6.67 2.34 11.94
N LEU A 83 -6.36 1.18 11.37
CA LEU A 83 -5.97 -0.01 12.15
C LEU A 83 -4.75 0.30 13.02
N TRP A 84 -3.71 0.91 12.43
CA TRP A 84 -2.51 1.32 13.14
C TRP A 84 -2.78 2.26 14.31
N ILE A 85 -3.49 3.36 14.07
CA ILE A 85 -3.80 4.36 15.09
C ILE A 85 -4.59 3.74 16.24
N ILE A 86 -5.60 2.92 15.94
CA ILE A 86 -6.46 2.31 16.96
C ILE A 86 -5.65 1.36 17.85
N PHE A 87 -4.83 0.45 17.29
CA PHE A 87 -4.04 -0.44 18.15
C PHE A 87 -2.90 0.29 18.87
N ALA A 88 -2.32 1.34 18.29
CA ALA A 88 -1.29 2.14 18.95
C ALA A 88 -1.87 2.88 20.17
N ILE A 89 -3.06 3.47 20.03
CA ILE A 89 -3.79 4.09 21.14
C ILE A 89 -4.10 3.05 22.22
N ALA A 90 -4.63 1.88 21.84
CA ALA A 90 -4.93 0.81 22.78
C ALA A 90 -3.69 0.35 23.56
N TYR A 91 -2.54 0.23 22.88
CA TYR A 91 -1.26 -0.05 23.53
C TYR A 91 -0.89 1.00 24.57
N PHE A 92 -0.91 2.30 24.21
CA PHE A 92 -0.53 3.36 25.16
C PHE A 92 -1.52 3.51 26.32
N ILE A 93 -2.81 3.29 26.09
CA ILE A 93 -3.84 3.21 27.14
C ILE A 93 -3.52 2.06 28.10
N SER A 94 -3.19 0.87 27.59
CA SER A 94 -2.75 -0.26 28.41
C SER A 94 -1.53 0.06 29.27
N ARG A 95 -0.54 0.76 28.69
CA ARG A 95 0.71 1.08 29.38
C ARG A 95 0.50 2.05 30.54
N HIS A 96 -0.33 3.07 30.36
CA HIS A 96 -0.41 4.21 31.29
C HIS A 96 -1.66 4.23 32.16
N ALA A 97 -2.81 3.80 31.64
CA ALA A 97 -4.11 3.98 32.29
C ALA A 97 -4.71 2.70 32.87
N LYS A 98 -4.11 1.51 32.66
CA LYS A 98 -4.74 0.21 33.02
C LYS A 98 -5.23 0.07 34.46
N LYS A 99 -4.69 0.84 35.42
CA LYS A 99 -5.13 0.81 36.83
C LYS A 99 -6.47 1.51 37.04
N ASP A 100 -6.81 2.45 36.16
CA ASP A 100 -8.00 3.29 36.23
C ASP A 100 -9.13 2.76 35.31
N LEU A 101 -8.86 1.68 34.57
CA LEU A 101 -9.81 1.08 33.64
C LEU A 101 -10.61 -0.05 34.29
N SER A 102 -11.89 -0.15 33.91
CA SER A 102 -12.72 -1.29 34.30
C SER A 102 -12.28 -2.57 33.56
N PRO A 103 -12.58 -3.77 34.10
CA PRO A 103 -12.22 -5.04 33.45
C PRO A 103 -12.75 -5.16 32.01
N ILE A 104 -13.95 -4.63 31.76
CA ILE A 104 -14.57 -4.64 30.42
C ILE A 104 -13.74 -3.79 29.44
N VAL A 105 -13.32 -2.60 29.85
CA VAL A 105 -12.49 -1.73 29.02
C VAL A 105 -11.12 -2.36 28.77
N ILE A 106 -10.53 -3.03 29.76
CA ILE A 106 -9.28 -3.79 29.59
C ILE A 106 -9.44 -4.90 28.55
N SER A 107 -10.57 -5.62 28.53
CA SER A 107 -10.84 -6.64 27.53
C SER A 107 -11.03 -6.06 26.12
N ILE A 108 -11.71 -4.91 25.99
CA ILE A 108 -11.83 -4.20 24.70
C ILE A 108 -10.45 -3.74 24.20
N VAL A 109 -9.65 -3.12 25.07
CA VAL A 109 -8.28 -2.69 24.75
C VAL A 109 -7.41 -3.89 24.33
N SER A 110 -7.54 -5.02 25.01
CA SER A 110 -6.84 -6.26 24.67
C SER A 110 -7.25 -6.79 23.29
N ALA A 111 -8.54 -6.77 22.95
CA ALA A 111 -9.05 -7.24 21.67
C ALA A 111 -8.61 -6.35 20.50
N VAL A 112 -8.61 -5.03 20.70
CA VAL A 112 -8.02 -4.08 19.74
C VAL A 112 -6.53 -4.33 19.53
N MET A 113 -5.76 -4.63 20.58
CA MET A 113 -4.36 -5.01 20.43
C MET A 113 -4.19 -6.35 19.69
N VAL A 114 -5.11 -7.31 19.84
CA VAL A 114 -5.10 -8.56 19.04
C VAL A 114 -5.29 -8.26 17.55
N ILE A 115 -6.18 -7.32 17.18
CA ILE A 115 -6.27 -6.82 15.79
C ILE A 115 -4.89 -6.31 15.33
N GLY A 116 -4.22 -5.52 16.18
CA GLY A 116 -2.86 -5.03 15.90
C GLY A 116 -1.82 -6.14 15.73
N VAL A 117 -1.87 -7.20 16.53
CA VAL A 117 -0.98 -8.37 16.39
C VAL A 117 -1.19 -9.05 15.04
N LEU A 118 -2.44 -9.28 14.64
CA LEU A 118 -2.77 -9.89 13.35
C LEU A 118 -2.33 -9.02 12.18
N PHE A 119 -2.54 -7.70 12.28
CA PHE A 119 -2.11 -6.74 11.28
C PHE A 119 -0.58 -6.67 11.17
N ALA A 120 0.14 -6.60 12.29
CA ALA A 120 1.60 -6.61 12.31
C ALA A 120 2.16 -7.93 11.73
N LEU A 121 1.53 -9.07 12.04
CA LEU A 121 1.90 -10.37 11.47
C LEU A 121 1.69 -10.39 9.95
N ALA A 122 0.55 -9.89 9.47
CA ALA A 122 0.27 -9.77 8.04
C ALA A 122 1.32 -8.92 7.33
N ILE A 123 1.71 -7.77 7.92
CA ILE A 123 2.78 -6.93 7.37
C ILE A 123 4.13 -7.66 7.39
N CYS A 124 4.49 -8.35 8.47
CA CYS A 124 5.73 -9.15 8.52
C CYS A 124 5.79 -10.18 7.39
N ILE A 125 4.69 -10.88 7.13
CA ILE A 125 4.57 -11.84 6.03
C ILE A 125 4.65 -11.12 4.68
N HIS A 126 3.91 -10.01 4.51
CA HIS A 126 3.86 -9.25 3.27
C HIS A 126 5.25 -8.76 2.83
N PHE A 127 6.04 -8.27 3.78
CA PHE A 127 7.39 -7.73 3.56
C PHE A 127 8.51 -8.78 3.61
N MET A 128 8.20 -10.07 3.70
CA MET A 128 9.20 -11.15 3.75
C MET A 128 10.25 -11.09 2.61
N PRO A 129 9.91 -10.74 1.36
CA PRO A 129 10.91 -10.58 0.29
C PRO A 129 11.96 -9.47 0.56
N MET A 130 11.67 -8.52 1.46
CA MET A 130 12.53 -7.37 1.77
C MET A 130 13.46 -7.63 2.97
N ILE A 131 13.46 -8.84 3.55
CA ILE A 131 14.35 -9.22 4.65
C ILE A 131 15.84 -8.95 4.36
N PRO A 132 16.39 -9.21 3.14
CA PRO A 132 17.79 -8.90 2.86
C PRO A 132 18.12 -7.40 3.00
N ILE A 133 17.16 -6.53 2.69
CA ILE A 133 17.29 -5.06 2.81
C ILE A 133 17.16 -4.63 4.28
N ALA A 134 16.45 -5.41 5.10
CA ALA A 134 16.27 -5.15 6.52
C ALA A 134 17.57 -5.16 7.35
N ILE A 135 18.67 -5.67 6.78
CA ILE A 135 20.00 -5.70 7.40
C ILE A 135 20.71 -4.34 7.31
N PHE A 136 20.31 -3.46 6.38
CA PHE A 136 20.93 -2.14 6.23
C PHE A 136 20.49 -1.18 7.34
N PRO A 137 21.43 -0.56 8.08
CA PRO A 137 21.08 0.40 9.13
C PRO A 137 20.30 1.61 8.59
N GLY A 138 19.41 2.17 9.41
CA GLY A 138 18.48 3.24 9.01
C GLY A 138 17.25 2.71 8.27
N ILE A 139 17.39 2.31 6.99
CA ILE A 139 16.27 1.80 6.17
C ILE A 139 15.72 0.49 6.73
N GLY A 140 16.61 -0.40 7.19
CA GLY A 140 16.24 -1.69 7.77
C GLY A 140 15.44 -1.56 9.06
N LEU A 141 15.58 -0.45 9.80
CA LEU A 141 14.74 -0.18 10.98
C LEU A 141 13.25 -0.07 10.61
N LEU A 142 12.95 0.50 9.43
CA LEU A 142 11.58 0.64 8.94
C LEU A 142 10.98 -0.74 8.62
N TYR A 143 11.74 -1.60 7.94
CA TYR A 143 11.34 -2.97 7.59
C TYR A 143 11.28 -3.92 8.78
N LEU A 144 12.10 -3.70 9.81
CA LEU A 144 12.05 -4.44 11.09
C LEU A 144 10.97 -3.93 12.03
N SER A 145 10.43 -2.72 11.81
CA SER A 145 9.45 -2.13 12.72
C SER A 145 8.18 -2.98 12.93
N PRO A 146 7.60 -3.66 11.92
CA PRO A 146 6.42 -4.51 12.11
C PRO A 146 6.72 -5.70 13.02
N PHE A 147 7.93 -6.24 12.95
CA PHE A 147 8.39 -7.35 13.81
C PHE A 147 8.45 -6.91 15.26
N PHE A 148 9.09 -5.77 15.56
CA PHE A 148 9.11 -5.23 16.92
C PHE A 148 7.72 -4.86 17.41
N CYS A 149 6.89 -4.25 16.56
CA CYS A 149 5.50 -3.92 16.87
C CYS A 149 4.71 -5.16 17.29
N PHE A 150 4.82 -6.26 16.53
CA PHE A 150 4.22 -7.56 16.88
C PHE A 150 4.61 -8.03 18.29
N PHE A 151 5.91 -8.04 18.61
CA PHE A 151 6.39 -8.51 19.91
C PHE A 151 6.00 -7.59 21.07
N TYR A 152 6.01 -6.27 20.87
CA TYR A 152 5.56 -5.32 21.89
C TYR A 152 4.08 -5.48 22.21
N LEU A 153 3.23 -5.58 21.19
CA LEU A 153 1.79 -5.84 21.36
C LEU A 153 1.55 -7.18 22.06
N PHE A 154 2.18 -8.25 21.57
CA PHE A 154 2.04 -9.59 22.16
C PHE A 154 2.47 -9.63 23.64
N LYS A 155 3.61 -9.01 23.97
CA LYS A 155 4.12 -8.91 25.34
C LYS A 155 3.18 -8.13 26.25
N GLU A 156 2.57 -7.05 25.76
CA GLU A 156 1.64 -6.24 26.56
C GLU A 156 0.29 -6.95 26.76
N ILE A 157 -0.23 -7.69 25.77
CA ILE A 157 -1.42 -8.54 25.93
C ILE A 157 -1.20 -9.57 27.05
N ILE A 158 -0.04 -10.23 27.07
CA ILE A 158 0.30 -11.18 28.14
C ILE A 158 0.32 -10.48 29.51
N ARG A 159 0.90 -9.27 29.59
CA ARG A 159 0.94 -8.49 30.83
C ARG A 159 -0.46 -8.06 31.29
N LEU A 160 -1.32 -7.58 30.39
CA LEU A 160 -2.70 -7.24 30.71
C LEU A 160 -3.49 -8.44 31.19
N ASN A 161 -3.34 -9.59 30.54
CA ASN A 161 -4.01 -10.82 30.96
C ASN A 161 -3.61 -11.23 32.39
N LYS A 162 -2.31 -11.18 32.72
CA LYS A 162 -1.84 -11.43 34.10
C LYS A 162 -2.39 -10.42 35.10
N TYR A 163 -2.39 -9.14 34.74
CA TYR A 163 -2.93 -8.08 35.58
C TYR A 163 -4.43 -8.26 35.86
N LEU A 164 -5.22 -8.53 34.82
CA LEU A 164 -6.66 -8.66 34.91
C LEU A 164 -7.07 -9.88 35.74
N ARG A 165 -6.40 -11.02 35.55
CA ARG A 165 -6.62 -12.23 36.37
C ARG A 165 -6.39 -11.94 37.85
N ALA A 166 -5.25 -11.33 38.20
CA ALA A 166 -4.92 -10.98 39.57
C ALA A 166 -5.89 -9.94 40.17
N TYR A 167 -6.45 -9.05 39.35
CA TYR A 167 -7.48 -8.09 39.77
C TYR A 167 -8.81 -8.79 40.07
N LEU A 168 -9.27 -9.68 39.17
CA LEU A 168 -10.55 -10.38 39.31
C LEU A 168 -10.53 -11.44 40.43
N GLU A 169 -9.41 -12.13 40.65
CA GLU A 169 -9.25 -13.07 41.77
C GLU A 169 -9.45 -12.40 43.13
N LYS A 170 -9.09 -11.12 43.26
CA LYS A 170 -9.31 -10.37 44.51
C LYS A 170 -10.77 -9.97 44.75
N GLN A 171 -11.60 -9.98 43.72
CA GLN A 171 -12.96 -9.47 43.80
C GLN A 171 -14.00 -10.48 44.29
N ASN A 172 -13.65 -11.79 44.42
CA ASN A 172 -14.56 -12.86 44.87
C ASN A 172 -15.96 -12.79 44.22
N ASN A 173 -16.01 -12.61 42.90
CA ASN A 173 -17.28 -12.47 42.18
C ASN A 173 -18.04 -13.81 42.10
N THR A 174 -19.26 -13.85 42.64
CA THR A 174 -20.20 -14.96 42.44
C THR A 174 -21.13 -14.67 41.26
N PRO A 175 -21.42 -15.66 40.38
CA PRO A 175 -22.34 -15.47 39.27
C PRO A 175 -23.78 -15.33 39.80
N GLY A 176 -24.33 -14.13 39.70
CA GLY A 176 -25.71 -13.83 40.12
C GLY A 176 -26.51 -13.07 39.07
N ASN A 177 -25.88 -12.12 38.36
CA ASN A 177 -26.46 -11.35 37.25
C ASN A 177 -25.59 -11.46 35.99
N ILE A 178 -26.12 -11.04 34.83
CA ILE A 178 -25.42 -11.07 33.52
C ILE A 178 -24.02 -10.43 33.59
N VAL A 179 -23.87 -9.31 34.31
CA VAL A 179 -22.58 -8.62 34.48
C VAL A 179 -21.58 -9.50 35.24
N ASN A 180 -22.01 -10.22 36.28
CA ASN A 180 -21.15 -11.15 37.01
C ASN A 180 -20.82 -12.39 36.18
N ALA A 181 -21.74 -12.83 35.31
CA ALA A 181 -21.46 -13.90 34.35
C ALA A 181 -20.35 -13.48 33.37
N PHE A 182 -20.36 -12.23 32.87
CA PHE A 182 -19.28 -11.68 32.06
C PHE A 182 -17.94 -11.67 32.81
N TYR A 183 -17.90 -11.16 34.04
CA TYR A 183 -16.68 -11.15 34.84
C TYR A 183 -16.16 -12.57 35.10
N TYR A 184 -17.05 -13.53 35.35
CA TYR A 184 -16.70 -14.92 35.52
C TYR A 184 -16.11 -15.55 34.25
N SER A 185 -16.70 -15.30 33.07
CA SER A 185 -16.16 -15.76 31.78
C SER A 185 -14.76 -15.20 31.50
N ILE A 186 -14.55 -13.91 31.80
CA ILE A 186 -13.24 -13.26 31.70
C ILE A 186 -12.23 -13.92 32.66
N GLN A 187 -12.64 -14.19 33.90
CA GLN A 187 -11.78 -14.82 34.91
C GLN A 187 -11.30 -16.21 34.47
N GLN A 188 -12.20 -17.03 33.92
CA GLN A 188 -11.87 -18.39 33.49
C GLN A 188 -10.95 -18.42 32.26
N ASN A 189 -11.30 -17.68 31.21
CA ASN A 189 -10.53 -17.67 29.98
C ASN A 189 -10.52 -16.30 29.28
N HIS A 190 -9.84 -15.33 29.90
CA HIS A 190 -9.70 -13.98 29.33
C HIS A 190 -9.17 -13.97 27.89
N LEU A 191 -8.16 -14.80 27.55
CA LEU A 191 -7.64 -14.83 26.17
C LEU A 191 -8.69 -15.33 25.18
N GLY A 192 -9.41 -16.41 25.51
CA GLY A 192 -10.52 -16.89 24.68
C GLY A 192 -11.60 -15.83 24.50
N PHE A 193 -11.96 -15.13 25.57
CA PHE A 193 -12.94 -14.04 25.54
C PHE A 193 -12.48 -12.89 24.62
N VAL A 194 -11.23 -12.45 24.77
CA VAL A 194 -10.62 -11.40 23.94
C VAL A 194 -10.59 -11.80 22.46
N THR A 195 -10.24 -13.05 22.15
CA THR A 195 -10.25 -13.57 20.77
C THR A 195 -11.65 -13.53 20.16
N VAL A 196 -12.69 -13.95 20.90
CA VAL A 196 -14.08 -13.88 20.44
C VAL A 196 -14.52 -12.43 20.23
N LEU A 197 -14.11 -11.51 21.11
CA LEU A 197 -14.43 -10.08 21.01
C LEU A 197 -13.72 -9.38 19.85
N THR A 198 -12.63 -9.95 19.34
CA THR A 198 -11.80 -9.34 18.28
C THR A 198 -12.58 -9.24 16.97
N ALA A 199 -13.31 -10.29 16.58
CA ALA A 199 -14.08 -10.31 15.33
C ALA A 199 -15.19 -9.24 15.25
N PRO A 200 -16.12 -9.10 16.23
CA PRO A 200 -17.14 -8.07 16.17
C PRO A 200 -16.55 -6.65 16.23
N LEU A 201 -15.45 -6.44 16.98
CA LEU A 201 -14.77 -5.14 16.99
C LEU A 201 -14.17 -4.79 15.63
N LEU A 202 -13.54 -5.76 14.95
CA LEU A 202 -13.02 -5.55 13.61
C LEU A 202 -14.14 -5.23 12.62
N LEU A 203 -15.30 -5.91 12.72
CA LEU A 203 -16.48 -5.60 11.90
C LEU A 203 -17.01 -4.19 12.16
N ILE A 204 -17.03 -3.73 13.41
CA ILE A 204 -17.44 -2.35 13.75
C ILE A 204 -16.47 -1.34 13.13
N VAL A 205 -15.15 -1.57 13.26
CA VAL A 205 -14.14 -0.71 12.62
C VAL A 205 -14.34 -0.67 11.11
N GLN A 206 -14.59 -1.83 10.48
CA GLN A 206 -14.85 -1.92 9.06
C GLN A 206 -16.13 -1.20 8.64
N ALA A 207 -17.21 -1.34 9.41
CA ALA A 207 -18.47 -0.64 9.16
C ALA A 207 -18.29 0.87 9.23
N VAL A 208 -17.53 1.37 10.21
CA VAL A 208 -17.19 2.79 10.33
C VAL A 208 -16.38 3.26 9.11
N LEU A 209 -15.35 2.51 8.72
CA LEU A 209 -14.55 2.82 7.53
C LEU A 209 -15.39 2.84 6.25
N PHE A 210 -16.33 1.89 6.11
CA PHE A 210 -17.27 1.83 5.00
C PHE A 210 -18.16 3.08 4.92
N LEU A 211 -18.66 3.56 6.07
CA LEU A 211 -19.40 4.83 6.13
C LEU A 211 -18.56 6.04 5.69
N PHE A 212 -17.24 5.99 5.86
CA PHE A 212 -16.29 6.99 5.37
C PHE A 212 -15.84 6.74 3.91
N GLY A 213 -16.47 5.82 3.19
CA GLY A 213 -16.24 5.56 1.77
C GLY A 213 -15.12 4.56 1.47
N GLN A 214 -14.66 3.78 2.46
CA GLN A 214 -13.77 2.64 2.20
C GLN A 214 -14.56 1.43 1.68
N GLN A 215 -13.89 0.54 0.96
CA GLN A 215 -14.50 -0.72 0.51
C GLN A 215 -14.72 -1.67 1.71
N PRO A 216 -15.76 -2.52 1.72
CA PRO A 216 -16.06 -3.41 2.85
C PRO A 216 -14.97 -4.47 3.08
N ASP A 217 -14.13 -4.74 2.08
CA ASP A 217 -13.02 -5.67 2.08
C ASP A 217 -11.64 -4.99 2.15
N SER A 218 -11.59 -3.68 2.46
CA SER A 218 -10.35 -2.88 2.50
C SER A 218 -9.26 -3.42 3.44
N VAL A 219 -9.64 -4.16 4.49
CA VAL A 219 -8.69 -4.84 5.40
C VAL A 219 -7.86 -5.90 4.66
N ILE A 220 -8.42 -6.51 3.62
CA ILE A 220 -7.77 -7.55 2.81
C ILE A 220 -7.18 -6.92 1.55
N THR A 221 -7.97 -6.11 0.84
CA THR A 221 -7.56 -5.52 -0.45
C THR A 221 -6.36 -4.59 -0.34
N GLN A 222 -6.12 -3.99 0.83
CA GLN A 222 -4.89 -3.23 1.09
C GLN A 222 -3.61 -4.04 0.80
N PHE A 223 -3.62 -5.36 1.00
CA PHE A 223 -2.48 -6.24 0.73
C PHE A 223 -2.60 -6.99 -0.59
N THR A 224 -3.81 -7.43 -0.98
CA THR A 224 -3.97 -8.28 -2.17
C THR A 224 -3.93 -7.48 -3.46
N GLU A 225 -4.45 -6.24 -3.45
CA GLU A 225 -4.43 -5.33 -4.60
C GLU A 225 -3.16 -4.46 -4.62
N SER A 226 -2.19 -4.75 -3.75
CA SER A 226 -0.83 -4.19 -3.81
C SER A 226 0.01 -4.90 -4.88
N CYS A 227 1.26 -4.50 -5.11
CA CYS A 227 2.10 -5.05 -6.16
C CYS A 227 3.55 -5.35 -5.73
N GLY A 228 4.04 -6.54 -6.07
CA GLY A 228 5.46 -6.93 -5.92
C GLY A 228 5.85 -7.42 -4.52
N TYR A 229 4.86 -7.74 -3.68
CA TYR A 229 5.04 -8.27 -2.33
C TYR A 229 4.35 -9.63 -2.18
N LEU A 230 4.61 -10.32 -1.07
CA LEU A 230 4.23 -11.73 -0.95
C LEU A 230 2.72 -11.97 -1.00
N LEU A 231 1.91 -11.06 -0.44
CA LEU A 231 0.44 -11.20 -0.46
C LEU A 231 -0.19 -10.50 -1.67
N SER A 232 0.60 -9.84 -2.51
CA SER A 232 0.13 -9.15 -3.71
C SER A 232 -0.35 -10.16 -4.74
N LYS A 233 -1.53 -9.91 -5.30
CA LYS A 233 -2.05 -10.65 -6.46
C LYS A 233 -1.21 -10.39 -7.70
N TYR A 234 -0.64 -9.19 -7.81
CA TYR A 234 0.17 -8.75 -8.94
C TYR A 234 1.66 -8.74 -8.57
N GLN A 235 2.49 -9.46 -9.33
CA GLN A 235 3.95 -9.49 -9.14
C GLN A 235 4.68 -8.66 -10.19
N ASP A 236 4.15 -8.58 -11.42
CA ASP A 236 4.67 -7.68 -12.46
C ASP A 236 4.09 -6.27 -12.29
N CYS A 237 4.86 -5.41 -11.64
CA CYS A 237 4.49 -4.03 -11.35
C CYS A 237 4.84 -3.06 -12.47
N SER A 238 4.72 -3.49 -13.73
CA SER A 238 5.08 -2.67 -14.88
C SER A 238 4.02 -1.60 -15.13
N CYS A 239 4.42 -0.35 -14.96
CA CYS A 239 3.62 0.81 -15.36
C CYS A 239 3.79 1.07 -16.87
N GLY A 240 3.21 0.16 -17.67
CA GLY A 240 3.13 0.28 -19.12
C GLY A 240 4.18 -0.54 -19.88
N GLY A 241 3.73 -1.25 -20.92
CA GLY A 241 4.57 -2.04 -21.83
C GLY A 241 5.55 -1.18 -22.65
N GLU A 242 6.35 -1.86 -23.50
CA GLU A 242 7.55 -1.38 -24.22
C GLU A 242 7.44 -0.08 -25.07
N HIS A 243 6.28 0.59 -25.12
CA HIS A 243 6.06 1.78 -25.93
C HIS A 243 5.99 3.06 -25.10
N TYR A 244 6.81 4.06 -25.47
CA TYR A 244 6.93 5.34 -24.76
C TYR A 244 5.60 6.08 -24.48
N LEU A 245 4.62 6.02 -25.39
CA LEU A 245 3.30 6.63 -25.17
C LEU A 245 2.49 5.93 -24.06
N CYS A 246 2.68 4.62 -23.89
CA CYS A 246 2.10 3.86 -22.77
C CYS A 246 2.78 4.22 -21.45
N SER A 247 4.11 4.41 -21.46
CA SER A 247 4.87 4.88 -20.30
C SER A 247 4.56 6.34 -19.93
N ILE A 248 4.27 7.22 -20.90
CA ILE A 248 3.79 8.59 -20.64
C ILE A 248 2.38 8.56 -20.02
N ALA A 249 1.49 7.70 -20.53
CA ALA A 249 0.15 7.51 -19.99
C ALA A 249 0.14 6.96 -18.55
N ALA A 250 1.14 6.13 -18.21
CA ALA A 250 1.30 5.55 -16.88
C ALA A 250 2.06 6.47 -15.89
N ASN A 251 3.16 7.11 -16.32
CA ASN A 251 4.09 7.85 -15.44
C ASN A 251 3.89 9.38 -15.42
N GLY A 252 3.10 9.93 -16.35
CA GLY A 252 2.78 11.35 -16.42
C GLY A 252 2.02 11.85 -15.18
N ASN A 253 2.12 13.15 -14.88
CA ASN A 253 1.33 13.75 -13.80
C ASN A 253 -0.17 13.59 -14.11
N LYS A 254 -0.93 12.92 -13.25
CA LYS A 254 -2.38 12.63 -13.43
C LYS A 254 -3.26 13.86 -13.67
N LYS A 255 -2.81 15.07 -13.27
CA LYS A 255 -3.50 16.34 -13.61
C LYS A 255 -3.33 16.76 -15.08
N LEU A 256 -2.21 16.37 -15.71
CA LEU A 256 -1.84 16.70 -17.09
C LEU A 256 -2.10 15.54 -18.05
N VAL A 257 -1.71 14.32 -17.68
CA VAL A 257 -1.89 13.10 -18.45
C VAL A 257 -3.02 12.30 -17.82
N LYS A 258 -4.21 12.39 -18.42
CA LYS A 258 -5.39 11.66 -17.92
C LYS A 258 -5.47 10.27 -18.58
N PRO A 259 -5.22 9.17 -17.85
CA PRO A 259 -5.51 7.84 -18.35
C PRO A 259 -7.02 7.69 -18.56
N THR A 260 -7.39 6.94 -19.60
CA THR A 260 -8.79 6.76 -20.02
C THR A 260 -9.32 5.40 -19.62
N ARG A 261 -8.65 4.31 -20.03
CA ARG A 261 -9.00 2.92 -19.69
C ARG A 261 -7.76 2.02 -19.75
N PHE A 262 -7.93 0.75 -19.42
CA PHE A 262 -6.95 -0.29 -19.76
C PHE A 262 -7.16 -0.79 -21.20
N GLY A 263 -6.07 -1.19 -21.85
CA GLY A 263 -6.07 -1.83 -23.16
C GLY A 263 -5.10 -3.02 -23.20
N VAL A 264 -5.04 -3.72 -24.34
CA VAL A 264 -4.15 -4.88 -24.54
C VAL A 264 -3.27 -4.67 -25.76
N ARG A 265 -1.96 -4.89 -25.60
CA ARG A 265 -0.97 -4.89 -26.68
C ARG A 265 -0.02 -6.06 -26.49
N ALA A 266 0.21 -6.86 -27.54
CA ALA A 266 1.10 -8.02 -27.48
C ALA A 266 0.81 -8.98 -26.29
N ASN A 267 -0.48 -9.20 -25.99
CA ASN A 267 -0.97 -9.95 -24.82
C ASN A 267 -0.67 -9.35 -23.44
N GLU A 268 -0.09 -8.16 -23.35
CA GLU A 268 0.14 -7.44 -22.11
C GLU A 268 -0.90 -6.33 -21.90
N ARG A 269 -1.27 -6.10 -20.63
CA ARG A 269 -2.16 -5.00 -20.27
C ARG A 269 -1.39 -3.68 -20.24
N ILE A 270 -1.97 -2.66 -20.85
CA ILE A 270 -1.42 -1.30 -20.91
C ILE A 270 -2.44 -0.27 -20.44
N ILE A 271 -1.97 0.82 -19.84
CA ILE A 271 -2.80 1.99 -19.55
C ILE A 271 -2.85 2.86 -20.81
N VAL A 272 -4.06 3.15 -21.30
CA VAL A 272 -4.24 3.98 -22.49
C VAL A 272 -4.75 5.37 -22.14
N ASN A 273 -4.26 6.38 -22.84
CA ASN A 273 -4.78 7.75 -22.80
C ASN A 273 -5.25 8.17 -24.19
N ARG A 274 -6.02 9.26 -24.29
CA ARG A 274 -6.56 9.74 -25.56
C ARG A 274 -5.48 10.06 -26.60
N GLN A 275 -4.32 10.58 -26.18
CA GLN A 275 -3.20 10.90 -27.06
C GLN A 275 -2.65 9.64 -27.75
N LEU A 276 -2.47 8.55 -27.01
CA LEU A 276 -2.06 7.25 -27.54
C LEU A 276 -3.09 6.69 -28.53
N LEU A 277 -4.39 6.74 -28.17
CA LEU A 277 -5.45 6.24 -29.05
C LEU A 277 -5.50 7.00 -30.39
N ILE A 278 -5.35 8.33 -30.36
CA ILE A 278 -5.33 9.18 -31.57
C ILE A 278 -4.09 8.88 -32.43
N ALA A 279 -2.91 8.78 -31.81
CA ALA A 279 -1.68 8.49 -32.54
C ALA A 279 -1.75 7.13 -33.24
N ASN A 280 -2.24 6.10 -32.53
CA ASN A 280 -2.40 4.76 -33.11
C ASN A 280 -3.49 4.69 -34.16
N ALA A 281 -4.61 5.42 -33.99
CA ALA A 281 -5.66 5.49 -35.00
C ALA A 281 -5.17 6.15 -36.30
N PHE A 282 -4.33 7.19 -36.19
CA PHE A 282 -3.70 7.84 -37.34
C PHE A 282 -2.67 6.92 -38.02
N GLU A 283 -1.84 6.22 -37.25
CA GLU A 283 -0.90 5.23 -37.77
C GLU A 283 -1.64 4.12 -38.55
N ASN A 284 -2.72 3.60 -37.98
CA ASN A 284 -3.57 2.59 -38.60
C ASN A 284 -4.27 3.12 -39.88
N TRP A 285 -4.72 4.37 -39.89
CA TRP A 285 -5.27 4.99 -41.10
C TRP A 285 -4.21 5.12 -42.22
N LEU A 286 -2.97 5.52 -41.87
CA LEU A 286 -1.85 5.61 -42.80
C LEU A 286 -1.48 4.25 -43.39
N GLU A 287 -1.53 3.19 -42.58
CA GLU A 287 -1.29 1.81 -43.00
C GLU A 287 -2.34 1.36 -44.04
N ASP A 288 -3.62 1.62 -43.78
CA ASP A 288 -4.73 1.26 -44.67
C ASP A 288 -4.68 1.97 -46.03
N HIS A 289 -4.31 3.26 -46.06
CA HIS A 289 -4.44 4.10 -47.25
C HIS A 289 -3.12 4.36 -47.98
N THR A 290 -1.99 4.35 -47.26
CA THR A 290 -0.68 4.74 -47.79
C THR A 290 0.46 3.85 -47.25
N PRO A 291 0.43 2.52 -47.49
CA PRO A 291 1.36 1.57 -46.86
C PRO A 291 2.83 1.85 -47.19
N LYS A 292 3.12 2.37 -48.39
CA LYS A 292 4.49 2.78 -48.79
C LYS A 292 5.00 3.96 -47.97
N LEU A 293 4.14 4.94 -47.68
CA LEU A 293 4.48 6.11 -46.87
C LEU A 293 4.62 5.74 -45.39
N HIS A 294 3.71 4.90 -44.88
CA HIS A 294 3.79 4.35 -43.53
C HIS A 294 5.14 3.65 -43.29
N ARG A 295 5.59 2.81 -44.23
CA ARG A 295 6.88 2.12 -44.14
C ARG A 295 8.08 3.08 -44.13
N VAL A 296 8.03 4.18 -44.90
CA VAL A 296 9.08 5.20 -44.90
C VAL A 296 9.13 5.93 -43.56
N ILE A 297 7.99 6.35 -43.02
CA ILE A 297 7.90 7.03 -41.71
C ILE A 297 8.42 6.12 -40.59
N ARG A 298 8.02 4.84 -40.60
CA ARG A 298 8.48 3.83 -39.64
C ARG A 298 10.00 3.65 -39.69
N ASN A 299 10.55 3.49 -40.89
CA ASN A 299 11.99 3.33 -41.09
C ASN A 299 12.78 4.58 -40.70
N SER A 300 12.27 5.79 -40.97
CA SER A 300 12.89 7.03 -40.54
C SER A 300 12.90 7.18 -39.03
N TYR A 301 11.82 6.79 -38.35
CA TYR A 301 11.73 6.80 -36.89
C TYR A 301 12.72 5.82 -36.26
N ASP A 302 12.79 4.58 -36.77
CA ASP A 302 13.72 3.55 -36.30
C ASP A 302 15.19 3.95 -36.56
N ALA A 303 15.48 4.65 -37.65
CA ALA A 303 16.82 5.15 -37.99
C ALA A 303 17.30 6.30 -37.08
N CYS A 304 16.39 7.06 -36.46
CA CYS A 304 16.76 8.15 -35.56
C CYS A 304 17.30 7.68 -34.20
N ASN A 305 17.12 6.40 -33.85
CA ASN A 305 17.66 5.74 -32.65
C ASN A 305 17.53 6.56 -31.34
N ILE A 306 16.44 7.31 -31.21
CA ILE A 306 16.20 8.21 -30.07
C ILE A 306 15.71 7.34 -28.90
N PRO A 307 16.33 7.39 -27.70
CA PRO A 307 15.95 6.57 -26.54
C PRO A 307 14.69 7.11 -25.83
N VAL A 308 13.63 7.39 -26.60
CA VAL A 308 12.35 7.93 -26.12
C VAL A 308 11.70 6.99 -25.09
N ASN A 309 11.85 5.68 -25.27
CA ASN A 309 11.38 4.67 -24.32
C ASN A 309 12.05 4.80 -22.95
N GLU A 310 13.37 5.04 -22.89
CA GLU A 310 14.06 5.23 -21.61
C GLU A 310 13.71 6.56 -20.95
N TRP A 311 13.62 7.63 -21.74
CA TRP A 311 13.24 8.96 -21.22
C TRP A 311 11.81 9.00 -20.69
N SER A 312 10.89 8.25 -21.31
CA SER A 312 9.49 8.16 -20.89
C SER A 312 9.27 7.46 -19.54
N LYS A 313 10.27 6.72 -19.03
CA LYS A 313 10.24 6.11 -17.69
C LYS A 313 10.43 7.15 -16.58
N HIS A 314 11.06 8.29 -16.87
CA HIS A 314 11.27 9.35 -15.88
C HIS A 314 10.14 10.40 -15.91
N LYS A 315 9.45 10.58 -14.78
CA LYS A 315 8.28 11.48 -14.63
C LYS A 315 8.44 12.90 -15.21
N LYS A 316 9.60 13.54 -15.02
CA LYS A 316 9.86 14.89 -15.57
C LYS A 316 9.90 14.90 -17.09
N PHE A 317 10.59 13.92 -17.67
CA PHE A 317 10.71 13.76 -19.12
C PHE A 317 9.40 13.28 -19.75
N ALA A 318 8.64 12.40 -19.08
CA ALA A 318 7.31 11.99 -19.51
C ALA A 318 6.35 13.18 -19.67
N ASN A 319 6.38 14.15 -18.74
CA ASN A 319 5.56 15.37 -18.83
C ASN A 319 6.01 16.29 -19.99
N ILE A 320 7.32 16.44 -20.21
CA ILE A 320 7.86 17.24 -21.32
C ILE A 320 7.47 16.61 -22.66
N LEU A 321 7.67 15.30 -22.81
CA LEU A 321 7.28 14.54 -24.00
C LEU A 321 5.78 14.64 -24.27
N TYR A 322 4.94 14.56 -23.23
CA TYR A 322 3.49 14.71 -23.38
C TYR A 322 3.10 16.08 -23.98
N VAL A 323 3.70 17.16 -23.48
CA VAL A 323 3.44 18.53 -23.97
C VAL A 323 3.97 18.71 -25.38
N LEU A 324 5.16 18.18 -25.70
CA LEU A 324 5.72 18.20 -27.05
C LEU A 324 4.85 17.43 -28.06
N MET A 325 4.18 16.37 -27.63
CA MET A 325 3.28 15.56 -28.46
C MET A 325 1.90 16.21 -28.67
N LYS A 326 1.52 17.26 -27.93
CA LYS A 326 0.19 17.89 -28.06
C LYS A 326 -0.09 18.51 -29.44
N PRO A 327 0.85 19.29 -30.04
CA PRO A 327 0.68 19.78 -31.40
C PRO A 327 0.44 18.65 -32.42
N MET A 328 1.16 17.53 -32.26
CA MET A 328 0.99 16.35 -33.12
C MET A 328 -0.36 15.66 -32.89
N GLU A 329 -0.81 15.53 -31.64
CA GLU A 329 -2.14 15.00 -31.32
C GLU A 329 -3.25 15.78 -32.04
N TRP A 330 -3.18 17.11 -32.03
CA TRP A 330 -4.17 17.95 -32.73
C TRP A 330 -4.10 17.78 -34.24
N LEU A 331 -2.90 17.66 -34.82
CA LEU A 331 -2.72 17.43 -36.25
C LEU A 331 -3.27 16.07 -36.68
N PHE A 332 -2.96 15.00 -35.93
CA PHE A 332 -3.48 13.66 -36.18
C PHE A 332 -5.00 13.60 -36.04
N LEU A 333 -5.55 14.25 -35.00
CA LEU A 333 -6.98 14.33 -34.80
C LEU A 333 -7.65 15.10 -35.95
N LEU A 334 -7.11 16.26 -36.33
CA LEU A 334 -7.61 17.05 -37.45
C LEU A 334 -7.60 16.22 -38.75
N TRP A 335 -6.51 15.49 -39.00
CA TRP A 335 -6.39 14.62 -40.16
C TRP A 335 -7.47 13.53 -40.19
N LEU A 336 -7.64 12.80 -39.08
CA LEU A 336 -8.67 11.77 -38.96
C LEU A 336 -10.07 12.35 -39.19
N TYR A 337 -10.36 13.54 -38.67
CA TYR A 337 -11.66 14.19 -38.86
C TYR A 337 -11.92 14.66 -40.29
N ILE A 338 -10.87 14.92 -41.08
CA ILE A 338 -11.00 15.32 -42.48
C ILE A 338 -11.13 14.09 -43.40
N PHE A 339 -10.37 13.03 -43.13
CA PHE A 339 -10.17 11.94 -44.08
C PHE A 339 -10.77 10.59 -43.67
N ASP A 340 -11.20 10.43 -42.42
CA ASP A 340 -11.88 9.23 -41.95
C ASP A 340 -13.41 9.44 -41.91
N LYS A 341 -14.16 8.42 -42.36
CA LYS A 341 -15.63 8.43 -42.31
C LYS A 341 -16.15 8.36 -40.87
N LYS A 342 -15.44 7.68 -39.97
CA LYS A 342 -15.85 7.49 -38.56
C LYS A 342 -14.63 7.61 -37.62
N PRO A 343 -14.10 8.84 -37.45
CA PRO A 343 -12.84 9.07 -36.75
C PRO A 343 -12.88 8.63 -35.27
N GLU A 344 -13.95 8.94 -34.55
CA GLU A 344 -14.08 8.58 -33.13
C GLU A 344 -14.21 7.07 -32.91
N ASP A 345 -14.85 6.35 -33.82
CA ASP A 345 -14.93 4.88 -33.73
C ASP A 345 -13.57 4.21 -33.96
N ARG A 346 -12.76 4.74 -34.91
CA ARG A 346 -11.40 4.22 -35.13
C ARG A 346 -10.52 4.48 -33.91
N ILE A 347 -10.64 5.64 -33.27
CA ILE A 347 -9.92 6.00 -32.05
C ILE A 347 -10.36 5.09 -30.89
N ALA A 348 -11.66 4.91 -30.70
CA ALA A 348 -12.21 4.13 -29.59
C ALA A 348 -11.76 2.66 -29.65
N LYS A 349 -11.74 2.05 -30.84
CA LYS A 349 -11.38 0.63 -31.05
C LYS A 349 -9.92 0.29 -30.71
N GLN A 350 -9.02 1.27 -30.69
CA GLN A 350 -7.60 1.00 -30.44
C GLN A 350 -7.38 0.31 -29.09
N TYR A 351 -6.59 -0.76 -29.07
CA TYR A 351 -6.21 -1.50 -27.86
C TYR A 351 -7.38 -2.08 -27.04
N TYR A 352 -8.58 -2.26 -27.60
CA TYR A 352 -9.61 -3.05 -26.91
C TYR A 352 -9.17 -4.52 -26.77
N PRO A 353 -9.38 -5.17 -25.61
CA PRO A 353 -9.27 -6.62 -25.49
C PRO A 353 -10.15 -7.32 -26.54
N LYS A 354 -9.69 -8.41 -27.16
CA LYS A 354 -10.42 -9.11 -28.24
C LYS A 354 -11.86 -9.50 -27.85
N GLU A 355 -12.06 -9.87 -26.59
CA GLU A 355 -13.36 -10.23 -26.01
C GLU A 355 -14.30 -9.02 -25.92
N GLU A 356 -13.81 -7.89 -25.41
CA GLU A 356 -14.57 -6.64 -25.28
C GLU A 356 -14.78 -5.93 -26.62
N LEU A 357 -13.82 -6.02 -27.56
CA LEU A 357 -13.97 -5.51 -28.91
C LEU A 357 -15.13 -6.20 -29.64
N THR A 358 -15.31 -7.50 -29.41
CA THR A 358 -16.40 -8.27 -30.01
C THR A 358 -17.76 -7.82 -29.48
N ILE A 359 -17.85 -7.47 -28.19
CA ILE A 359 -19.05 -6.90 -27.58
C ILE A 359 -19.32 -5.49 -28.12
N TYR A 360 -18.30 -4.61 -28.15
CA TYR A 360 -18.41 -3.24 -28.66
C TYR A 360 -18.85 -3.18 -30.13
N LEU A 361 -18.32 -4.06 -30.98
CA LEU A 361 -18.71 -4.15 -32.40
C LEU A 361 -20.15 -4.64 -32.56
N LYS A 362 -20.60 -5.57 -31.69
CA LYS A 362 -21.95 -6.12 -31.69
C LYS A 362 -22.99 -5.12 -31.20
N GLU A 363 -22.67 -4.31 -30.18
CA GLU A 363 -23.55 -3.26 -29.66
C GLU A 363 -23.72 -2.08 -30.62
N ASN A 364 -22.72 -1.80 -31.47
CA ASN A 364 -22.73 -0.68 -32.41
C ASN A 364 -22.99 -1.07 -33.88
N ASN A 365 -23.49 -2.30 -34.15
CA ASN A 365 -23.80 -2.82 -35.49
C ASN A 365 -22.66 -2.70 -36.51
N TYR A 366 -21.43 -3.01 -36.11
CA TYR A 366 -20.29 -3.08 -37.01
C TYR A 366 -20.03 -4.53 -37.43
N GLU A 367 -20.11 -4.83 -38.73
CA GLU A 367 -19.61 -6.09 -39.27
C GLU A 367 -18.10 -6.20 -39.05
N ARG A 368 -17.64 -7.40 -38.67
CA ARG A 368 -16.22 -7.70 -38.50
C ARG A 368 -15.58 -7.63 -39.90
N PRO A 369 -14.54 -6.81 -40.13
CA PRO A 369 -13.66 -7.08 -41.25
C PRO A 369 -12.90 -8.36 -40.92
N ASP A 370 -12.98 -9.34 -41.82
CA ASP A 370 -12.30 -10.62 -41.75
C ASP A 370 -10.77 -10.49 -41.68
#